data_AF-A0A536UAA4-F1
#
_entry.id   AF-A0A536UAA4-F1
#
_cell.length_a   1.000
_cell.length_b   1.000
_cell.length_c   1.000
_cell.angle_alpha   90.00
_cell.angle_beta   90.00
_cell.angle_gamma   90.00
#
_symmetry.space_group_name_H-M   'P 1'
#
loop_
_entity.id
_entity.type
_entity.pdbx_description
1 polymer ?
#
loop_
_entity_poly.entity_id
_entity_poly.type
_entity_poly.pdbx_seq_one_letter_code
_entity_poly.pdbx_strand_id
1 'polypeptide(L)'
;LAAKVKEGFMDFDVVIATPDAMKVVGQLGQILGPRGLMPNPKVGTVSADVSTAVKNAKAGQVQYRTDKAGIIQCTIGRASFTPEQLKANLVALIE
;
A
#
# COMPACT_ATOMS: atom_id res chain seq x y z
N LEU A 1 -2.99 20.60 -2.67
CA LEU A 1 -2.14 19.52 -2.09
C LEU A 1 -0.88 19.25 -2.90
N ALA A 2 -0.97 19.01 -4.22
CA ALA A 2 0.21 18.73 -5.05
C ALA A 2 1.31 19.81 -4.96
N ALA A 3 0.95 21.09 -4.88
CA ALA A 3 1.90 22.19 -4.64
C ALA A 3 2.59 22.10 -3.27
N LYS A 4 1.85 21.78 -2.19
CA LYS A 4 2.42 21.58 -0.85
C LYS A 4 3.40 20.40 -0.80
N VAL A 5 3.12 19.32 -1.54
CA VAL A 5 4.03 18.17 -1.67
C VAL A 5 5.32 18.57 -2.42
N LYS A 6 5.21 19.43 -3.45
CA LYS A 6 6.38 20.03 -4.11
C LYS A 6 7.17 20.96 -3.19
N GLU A 7 6.49 21.63 -2.26
CA GLU A 7 7.08 22.52 -1.24
C GLU A 7 7.64 21.76 -0.02
N GLY A 8 7.55 20.43 0.01
CA GLY A 8 8.17 19.58 1.04
C GLY A 8 7.22 19.09 2.14
N PHE A 9 5.92 19.35 2.05
CA PHE A 9 4.93 18.80 2.98
C PHE A 9 4.79 17.28 2.79
N MET A 10 5.26 16.49 3.77
CA MET A 10 5.35 15.03 3.70
C MET A 10 4.99 14.35 5.03
N ASP A 11 3.89 14.78 5.64
CA ASP A 11 3.34 14.17 6.86
C ASP A 11 2.26 13.13 6.52
N PHE A 12 2.65 12.10 5.74
CA PHE A 12 1.76 11.00 5.35
C PHE A 12 2.54 9.74 4.95
N ASP A 13 1.97 8.58 5.28
CA ASP A 13 2.59 7.27 5.02
C ASP A 13 2.04 6.56 3.77
N VAL A 14 0.85 6.97 3.29
CA VAL A 14 0.16 6.34 2.16
C VAL A 14 -0.49 7.40 1.28
N VAL A 15 -0.26 7.31 -0.03
CA VAL A 15 -0.94 8.12 -1.05
C VAL A 15 -1.95 7.25 -1.78
N ILE A 16 -3.19 7.71 -1.88
CA ILE A 16 -4.25 7.10 -2.67
C ILE A 16 -4.66 8.09 -3.75
N ALA A 17 -4.78 7.62 -4.98
CA ALA A 17 -5.15 8.45 -6.12
C ALA A 17 -6.25 7.80 -6.94
N THR A 18 -7.08 8.61 -7.56
CA THR A 18 -7.97 8.16 -8.62
C THR A 18 -7.23 8.13 -9.97
N PRO A 19 -7.66 7.32 -10.96
CA PRO A 19 -6.97 7.22 -12.24
C PRO A 19 -6.81 8.55 -12.99
N ASP A 20 -7.78 9.44 -12.89
CA ASP A 20 -7.77 10.79 -13.46
C ASP A 20 -6.74 11.71 -12.77
N ALA A 21 -6.50 11.52 -11.47
CA ALA A 21 -5.50 12.27 -10.71
C ALA A 21 -4.05 11.82 -11.00
N MET A 22 -3.84 10.65 -11.60
CA MET A 22 -2.50 10.11 -11.88
C MET A 22 -1.67 10.98 -12.82
N LYS A 23 -2.30 11.78 -13.69
CA LYS A 23 -1.57 12.75 -14.56
C LYS A 23 -0.79 13.78 -13.73
N VAL A 24 -1.34 14.20 -12.60
CA VAL A 24 -0.70 15.17 -11.69
C VAL A 24 0.25 14.46 -10.73
N VAL A 25 -0.14 13.30 -10.20
CA VAL A 25 0.71 12.50 -9.29
C VAL A 25 1.96 11.99 -9.98
N GLY A 26 1.89 11.66 -11.27
CA GLY A 26 3.05 11.25 -12.07
C GLY A 26 4.14 12.32 -12.13
N GLN A 27 3.78 13.61 -12.12
CA GLN A 27 4.74 14.72 -12.05
C GLN A 27 5.46 14.79 -10.69
N LEU A 28 4.88 14.22 -9.64
CA LEU A 28 5.48 14.09 -8.30
C LEU A 28 6.31 12.81 -8.14
N GLY A 29 6.43 12.00 -9.20
CA GLY A 29 7.13 10.71 -9.17
C GLY A 29 8.59 10.80 -8.74
N GLN A 30 9.30 11.90 -9.03
CA GLN A 30 10.67 12.09 -8.55
C GLN A 30 10.78 12.23 -7.03
N ILE A 31 9.70 12.69 -6.37
CA ILE A 31 9.66 12.89 -4.91
C ILE A 31 9.08 11.63 -4.24
N LEU A 32 7.96 11.12 -4.77
CA LEU A 32 7.22 10.01 -4.18
C LEU A 32 7.84 8.63 -4.49
N GLY A 33 8.52 8.49 -5.63
CA GLY A 33 9.09 7.22 -6.12
C GLY A 33 10.20 6.66 -5.23
N PRO A 34 11.29 7.41 -4.95
CA PRO A 34 12.39 6.92 -4.10
C PRO A 34 11.96 6.54 -2.68
N ARG A 35 10.83 7.06 -2.22
CA ARG A 35 10.27 6.82 -0.89
C ARG A 35 9.23 5.71 -0.84
N GLY A 36 8.89 5.11 -1.99
CA GLY A 36 7.86 4.05 -2.06
C GLY A 36 6.43 4.53 -1.80
N LEU A 37 6.20 5.85 -1.80
CA LEU A 37 4.88 6.46 -1.57
C LEU A 37 4.05 6.61 -2.85
N MET A 38 4.59 6.20 -3.99
CA MET A 38 3.90 6.30 -5.27
C MET A 38 2.70 5.34 -5.32
N PRO A 39 1.48 5.83 -5.62
CA PRO A 39 0.30 4.97 -5.70
C PRO A 39 0.44 4.00 -6.88
N ASN A 40 -0.01 2.76 -6.67
CA ASN A 40 0.15 1.67 -7.62
C ASN A 40 -1.18 0.91 -7.78
N PRO A 41 -1.68 0.72 -9.02
CA PRO A 41 -2.90 -0.05 -9.27
C PRO A 41 -2.84 -1.48 -8.71
N LYS A 42 -1.65 -2.11 -8.69
CA LYS A 42 -1.48 -3.49 -8.20
C LYS A 42 -1.78 -3.64 -6.72
N VAL A 43 -1.67 -2.56 -5.94
CA VAL A 43 -1.91 -2.57 -4.49
C VAL A 43 -3.22 -1.85 -4.14
N GLY A 44 -4.04 -1.53 -5.14
CA GLY A 44 -5.34 -0.88 -4.93
C GLY A 44 -5.29 0.58 -4.45
N THR A 45 -4.09 1.19 -4.37
CA THR A 45 -3.94 2.62 -4.04
C THR A 45 -4.21 3.53 -5.24
N VAL A 46 -4.43 2.96 -6.42
CA VAL A 46 -5.11 3.61 -7.55
C VAL A 46 -6.48 2.99 -7.74
N SER A 47 -7.53 3.70 -7.35
CA SER A 47 -8.91 3.19 -7.42
C SER A 47 -9.90 4.33 -7.69
N ALA A 48 -10.98 4.03 -8.40
CA ALA A 48 -12.12 4.94 -8.53
C ALA A 48 -12.93 5.03 -7.22
N ASP A 49 -12.92 3.97 -6.42
CA ASP A 49 -13.51 3.95 -5.07
C ASP A 49 -12.43 4.28 -4.02
N VAL A 50 -12.29 5.57 -3.75
CA VAL A 50 -11.34 6.10 -2.75
C VAL A 50 -11.76 5.71 -1.33
N SER A 51 -13.06 5.60 -1.05
CA SER A 51 -13.56 5.32 0.29
C SER A 51 -13.14 3.94 0.76
N THR A 52 -13.30 2.94 -0.11
CA THR A 52 -12.87 1.57 0.17
C THR A 52 -11.35 1.48 0.20
N ALA A 53 -10.64 2.17 -0.70
CA ALA A 53 -9.18 2.20 -0.70
C ALA A 53 -8.60 2.76 0.62
N VAL A 54 -9.19 3.82 1.18
CA VAL A 54 -8.77 4.39 2.47
C VAL A 54 -9.01 3.41 3.62
N LYS A 55 -10.17 2.73 3.66
CA LYS A 55 -10.46 1.71 4.68
C LYS A 55 -9.45 0.58 4.62
N ASN A 56 -9.17 0.08 3.42
CA ASN A 56 -8.24 -1.02 3.21
C ASN A 56 -6.79 -0.63 3.56
N ALA A 57 -6.37 0.59 3.21
CA ALA A 57 -5.05 1.09 3.58
C ALA A 57 -4.90 1.21 5.11
N LYS A 58 -5.95 1.65 5.81
CA LYS A 58 -5.95 1.73 7.29
C LYS A 58 -6.00 0.37 7.97
N ALA A 59 -6.60 -0.64 7.33
CA ALA A 59 -6.67 -1.99 7.87
C ALA A 59 -5.32 -2.71 7.90
N GLY A 60 -4.33 -2.21 7.16
CA GLY A 60 -3.01 -2.82 7.03
C GLY A 60 -3.02 -3.97 6.04
N GLN A 61 -2.50 -3.72 4.83
CA GLN A 61 -2.37 -4.75 3.80
C GLN A 61 -0.96 -5.34 3.81
N VAL A 62 -0.87 -6.67 3.77
CA VAL A 62 0.39 -7.38 3.55
C VAL A 62 0.50 -7.78 2.08
N GLN A 63 1.62 -7.43 1.46
CA GLN A 63 1.91 -7.82 0.09
C GLN A 63 2.71 -9.13 0.08
N TYR A 64 2.28 -10.08 -0.73
CA TYR A 64 3.04 -11.29 -1.03
C TYR A 64 3.43 -11.31 -2.51
N ARG A 65 4.54 -11.98 -2.82
CA ARG A 65 4.97 -12.25 -4.19
C ARG A 65 5.28 -13.73 -4.33
N THR A 66 4.94 -14.28 -5.48
CA THR A 66 5.36 -15.62 -5.90
C THR A 66 6.78 -15.56 -6.43
N ASP A 67 7.63 -16.48 -5.97
CA ASP A 67 8.92 -16.72 -6.60
C ASP A 67 8.77 -17.53 -7.90
N LYS A 68 9.82 -17.57 -8.73
CA LYS A 68 9.86 -18.32 -10.00
C LYS A 68 9.58 -19.81 -9.81
N ALA A 69 9.89 -20.35 -8.63
CA ALA A 69 9.59 -21.74 -8.25
C ALA A 69 8.12 -21.97 -7.84
N GLY A 70 7.26 -20.94 -7.87
CA GLY A 70 5.85 -21.04 -7.46
C GLY A 70 5.63 -20.97 -5.95
N ILE A 71 6.67 -20.70 -5.16
CA ILE A 71 6.57 -20.56 -3.70
C ILE A 71 6.07 -19.16 -3.35
N ILE A 72 5.01 -19.08 -2.55
CA ILE A 72 4.49 -17.82 -1.99
C ILE A 72 5.21 -17.54 -0.67
N GLN A 73 5.94 -16.43 -0.60
CA GLN A 73 6.53 -15.95 0.65
C GLN A 73 5.77 -14.72 1.14
N CYS A 74 5.23 -14.80 2.36
CA CYS A 74 4.47 -13.72 2.99
C CYS A 74 4.79 -13.66 4.48
N THR A 75 4.91 -12.45 5.02
CA THR A 75 5.13 -12.26 6.46
C THR A 75 3.79 -12.09 7.16
N ILE A 76 3.40 -13.04 8.01
CA ILE A 76 2.10 -13.03 8.71
C ILE A 76 2.10 -12.22 10.02
N GLY A 77 3.24 -11.70 10.46
CA GLY A 77 3.34 -10.90 11.69
C GLY A 77 4.77 -10.68 12.17
N ARG A 78 4.91 -10.16 13.40
CA ARG A 78 6.20 -9.99 14.10
C ARG A 78 6.22 -10.81 15.38
N ALA A 79 7.41 -11.02 15.96
CA ALA A 79 7.56 -11.71 17.24
C ALA A 79 6.80 -11.06 18.41
N SER A 80 6.41 -9.78 18.26
CA SER A 80 5.60 -9.05 19.24
C SER A 80 4.09 -9.35 19.18
N PHE A 81 3.62 -10.16 18.23
CA PHE A 81 2.20 -10.49 18.05
C PHE A 81 1.83 -11.68 18.93
N THR A 82 0.57 -11.74 19.38
CA THR A 82 0.12 -12.90 20.15
C THR A 82 -0.09 -14.13 19.26
N PRO A 83 -0.05 -15.36 19.80
CA PRO A 83 -0.30 -16.58 19.02
C PRO A 83 -1.65 -16.56 18.28
N GLU A 84 -2.68 -15.96 18.85
CA GLU A 84 -4.02 -15.86 18.27
C GLU A 84 -4.02 -14.94 17.05
N GLN A 85 -3.31 -13.81 17.12
CA GLN A 85 -3.16 -12.88 16.01
C GLN A 85 -2.40 -13.52 14.85
N LEU A 86 -1.32 -14.25 15.14
CA LEU A 86 -0.56 -14.99 14.13
C LEU A 86 -1.41 -16.07 13.47
N LYS A 87 -2.22 -16.80 14.25
CA LYS A 87 -3.14 -17.81 13.71
C LYS A 87 -4.19 -17.19 12.81
N ALA A 88 -4.81 -16.08 13.22
CA ALA A 88 -5.81 -15.38 12.41
C ALA A 88 -5.21 -14.88 11.07
N ASN A 89 -4.00 -14.32 11.11
CA ASN A 89 -3.31 -13.86 9.90
C ASN A 89 -2.92 -15.01 8.97
N LEU A 90 -2.53 -16.16 9.53
CA LEU A 90 -2.24 -17.36 8.74
C LEU A 90 -3.50 -17.88 8.03
N VAL A 91 -4.63 -17.96 8.72
CA VAL A 91 -5.91 -18.39 8.12
C VAL A 91 -6.33 -17.43 7.01
N ALA A 92 -6.24 -16.12 7.25
CA ALA A 92 -6.55 -15.10 6.26
C ALA A 92 -5.63 -15.10 5.02
N LEU A 93 -4.45 -15.73 5.09
CA LEU A 93 -3.56 -15.89 3.94
C LEU A 93 -3.88 -17.13 3.10
N ILE A 94 -4.50 -18.14 3.72
CA ILE A 94 -4.81 -19.43 3.09
C ILE A 94 -6.22 -19.45 2.48
N GLU A 95 -7.18 -18.76 3.10
CA GLU A 95 -8.52 -18.51 2.54
C GLU A 95 -8.50 -17.52 1.36
#